data_AF-A0A1W4WVV8-F1
#
_entry.id   AF-A0A1W4WVV8-F1
#
_cell.length_a   1.000
_cell.length_b   1.000
_cell.length_c   1.000
_cell.angle_alpha   90.00
_cell.angle_beta   90.00
_cell.angle_gamma   90.00
#
_symmetry.space_group_name_H-M   'P 1'
#
loop_
_entity.id
_entity.type
_entity.pdbx_description
1 polymer ?
#
loop_
_entity_poly.entity_id
_entity_poly.type
_entity_poly.pdbx_seq_one_letter_code
_entity_poly.pdbx_strand_id
1 'polypeptide(L)'
;MSDWSDSSPYQTTYSEEERIEEYLKKRKERRIKEYNEIEENRKTLFQTYYEAEIRKADSLFNQPGIAFIRFNHKKIKFSFTPCEVVDYVSCRVIFYVSLRYRNNHWLILRDTIPANYKMPVYKKFYKGNSFRSDDDIMKGIMYIYILLMEWAKEHSNFRLEKFKRYKSGEDVFLDSDDEEIFLSQEEISELHAKREAVLKRMVAPSPKKPKGGYFLR
;
A
#
# COMPACT_ATOMS: atom_id res chain seq x y z
N MET A 1 -42.73 -13.58 78.09
CA MET A 1 -42.62 -12.60 76.98
C MET A 1 -41.16 -12.31 76.77
N SER A 2 -40.59 -12.82 75.67
CA SER A 2 -39.28 -12.44 75.15
C SER A 2 -39.28 -12.83 73.68
N ASP A 3 -39.77 -11.92 72.85
CA ASP A 3 -39.66 -11.98 71.40
C ASP A 3 -38.19 -11.82 71.01
N TRP A 4 -37.62 -12.86 70.40
CA TRP A 4 -36.33 -12.78 69.72
C TRP A 4 -36.61 -12.37 68.28
N SER A 5 -36.36 -11.09 68.00
CA SER A 5 -36.38 -10.50 66.66
C SER A 5 -35.23 -11.09 65.83
N ASP A 6 -35.54 -12.04 64.97
CA ASP A 6 -34.63 -12.59 63.98
C ASP A 6 -34.55 -11.63 62.76
N SER A 7 -33.64 -10.67 62.83
CA SER A 7 -33.38 -9.74 61.71
C SER A 7 -32.36 -10.34 60.75
N SER A 8 -32.84 -10.99 59.69
CA SER A 8 -32.04 -11.42 58.53
C SER A 8 -31.47 -10.19 57.81
N PRO A 9 -30.13 -9.99 57.73
CA PRO A 9 -29.57 -8.73 57.21
C PRO A 9 -29.38 -8.67 55.68
N TYR A 10 -29.85 -9.64 54.89
CA TYR A 10 -29.53 -9.66 53.45
C TYR A 10 -30.70 -10.10 52.56
N GLN A 11 -31.75 -9.27 52.46
CA GLN A 11 -32.63 -9.29 51.29
C GLN A 11 -31.97 -8.47 50.18
N THR A 12 -31.26 -9.14 49.28
CA THR A 12 -30.82 -8.54 48.01
C THR A 12 -31.95 -8.70 46.99
N THR A 13 -32.48 -7.58 46.50
CA THR A 13 -33.65 -7.49 45.60
C THR A 13 -33.36 -7.85 44.13
N TYR A 14 -32.25 -8.54 43.86
CA TYR A 14 -31.83 -8.90 42.50
C TYR A 14 -31.59 -10.40 42.39
N SER A 15 -32.11 -11.02 41.34
CA SER A 15 -31.78 -12.41 41.03
C SER A 15 -30.28 -12.54 40.79
N GLU A 16 -29.70 -13.71 41.07
CA GLU A 16 -28.27 -13.95 40.84
C GLU A 16 -27.86 -13.69 39.38
N GLU A 17 -28.78 -13.96 38.44
CA GLU A 17 -28.62 -13.71 37.01
C GLU A 17 -28.53 -12.22 36.68
N GLU A 18 -29.36 -11.37 37.30
CA GLU A 18 -29.32 -9.91 37.11
C GLU A 18 -27.99 -9.31 37.59
N ARG A 19 -27.44 -9.82 38.70
CA ARG A 19 -26.12 -9.39 39.20
C ARG A 19 -24.98 -9.78 38.26
N ILE A 20 -25.04 -10.98 37.68
CA ILE A 20 -24.06 -11.45 36.71
C ILE A 20 -24.14 -10.60 35.43
N GLU A 21 -25.35 -10.32 34.93
CA GLU A 21 -25.56 -9.50 33.74
C GLU A 21 -25.07 -8.06 33.93
N GLU A 22 -25.38 -7.43 35.07
CA GLU A 22 -24.93 -6.07 35.39
C GLU A 22 -23.41 -6.00 35.51
N TYR A 23 -22.77 -7.02 36.13
CA TYR A 23 -21.32 -7.12 36.20
C TYR A 23 -20.68 -7.27 34.81
N LEU A 24 -21.23 -8.13 33.95
CA LEU A 24 -20.75 -8.30 32.57
C LEU A 24 -20.91 -7.02 31.75
N LYS A 25 -22.02 -6.30 31.92
CA LYS A 25 -22.27 -5.00 31.29
C LYS A 25 -21.25 -3.95 31.74
N LYS A 26 -21.06 -3.76 33.04
CA LYS A 26 -20.04 -2.85 33.61
C LYS A 26 -18.62 -3.20 33.15
N ARG A 27 -18.29 -4.49 33.07
CA ARG A 27 -16.98 -4.96 32.56
C ARG A 27 -16.81 -4.64 31.08
N LYS A 28 -17.85 -4.80 30.26
CA LYS A 28 -17.84 -4.45 28.83
C LYS A 28 -17.68 -2.94 28.64
N GLU A 29 -18.44 -2.13 29.38
CA GLU A 29 -18.35 -0.67 29.36
C GLU A 29 -16.96 -0.18 29.76
N ARG A 30 -16.35 -0.76 30.80
CA ARG A 30 -14.98 -0.44 31.21
C ARG A 30 -13.97 -0.71 30.10
N ARG A 31 -14.03 -1.88 29.44
CA ARG A 31 -13.15 -2.21 28.31
C ARG A 31 -13.31 -1.24 27.14
N ILE A 32 -14.55 -0.85 26.83
CA ILE A 32 -14.83 0.13 25.76
C ILE A 32 -14.23 1.49 26.13
N LYS A 33 -14.40 1.93 27.38
CA LYS A 33 -13.84 3.19 27.86
C LYS A 33 -12.31 3.20 27.80
N GLU A 34 -11.66 2.16 28.33
CA GLU A 34 -10.21 1.99 28.27
C GLU A 34 -9.69 1.99 26.81
N TYR A 35 -10.38 1.28 25.91
CA TYR A 35 -10.04 1.28 24.49
C TYR A 35 -10.14 2.68 23.86
N ASN A 36 -11.23 3.40 24.13
CA ASN A 36 -11.45 4.75 23.59
C ASN A 36 -10.40 5.75 24.12
N GLU A 37 -10.03 5.66 25.39
CA GLU A 37 -8.97 6.50 25.98
C GLU A 37 -7.61 6.24 25.31
N ILE A 38 -7.23 4.98 25.11
CA ILE A 38 -6.01 4.61 24.39
C ILE A 38 -6.06 5.11 22.93
N GLU A 39 -7.21 4.99 22.28
CA GLU A 39 -7.39 5.40 20.88
C GLU A 39 -7.23 6.92 20.72
N GLU A 40 -7.85 7.73 21.57
CA GLU A 40 -7.71 9.19 21.50
C GLU A 40 -6.32 9.68 21.90
N ASN A 41 -5.65 9.00 22.83
CA ASN A 41 -4.25 9.27 23.12
C ASN A 41 -3.38 9.02 21.87
N ARG A 42 -3.56 7.88 21.19
CA ARG A 42 -2.82 7.58 19.95
C ARG A 42 -3.14 8.56 18.83
N LYS A 43 -4.39 8.96 18.68
CA LYS A 43 -4.80 9.99 17.72
C LYS A 43 -4.07 11.31 17.95
N THR A 44 -4.01 11.75 19.19
CA THR A 44 -3.33 12.99 19.59
C THR A 44 -1.83 12.90 19.31
N LEU A 45 -1.17 11.81 19.71
CA LEU A 45 0.26 11.59 19.45
C LEU A 45 0.59 11.62 17.94
N PHE A 46 -0.22 10.97 17.11
CA PHE A 46 -0.03 10.97 15.65
C PHE A 46 -0.14 12.36 15.05
N GLN A 47 -1.11 13.15 15.52
CA GLN A 47 -1.34 14.50 15.05
C GLN A 47 -0.17 15.40 15.43
N THR A 48 0.26 15.35 16.70
CA THR A 48 1.40 16.12 17.20
C THR A 48 2.68 15.76 16.43
N TYR A 49 2.92 14.47 16.17
CA TYR A 49 4.06 14.02 15.39
C TYR A 49 4.02 14.58 13.96
N TYR A 50 2.87 14.49 13.29
CA TYR A 50 2.70 15.01 11.93
C TYR A 50 2.98 16.52 11.86
N GLU A 51 2.43 17.30 12.79
CA GLU A 51 2.62 18.75 12.86
C GLU A 51 4.06 19.17 13.14
N ALA A 52 4.78 18.39 13.96
CA ALA A 52 6.18 18.62 14.27
C ALA A 52 7.10 18.28 13.08
N GLU A 53 6.76 17.24 12.32
CA GLU A 53 7.61 16.71 11.25
C GLU A 53 7.42 17.43 9.92
N ILE A 54 6.21 17.86 9.57
CA ILE A 54 5.95 18.51 8.27
C ILE A 54 6.77 19.79 8.06
N ARG A 55 7.21 20.44 9.14
CA ARG A 55 8.03 21.67 9.08
C ARG A 55 9.51 21.41 8.90
N LYS A 56 9.98 20.17 9.06
CA LYS A 56 11.40 19.82 8.96
C LYS A 56 11.73 19.47 7.52
N ALA A 57 12.74 20.13 6.94
CA ALA A 57 13.14 19.88 5.55
C ALA A 57 13.49 18.41 5.29
N ASP A 58 14.20 17.76 6.22
CA ASP A 58 14.64 16.37 6.08
C ASP A 58 13.56 15.34 6.44
N SER A 59 12.34 15.78 6.73
CA SER A 59 11.27 14.85 7.12
C SER A 59 10.80 13.98 5.95
N LEU A 60 10.31 12.78 6.28
CA LEU A 60 9.67 11.87 5.34
C LEU A 60 8.52 12.54 4.55
N PHE A 61 7.80 13.47 5.17
CA PHE A 61 6.68 14.18 4.54
C PHE A 61 7.10 15.11 3.42
N ASN A 62 8.38 15.51 3.41
CA ASN A 62 8.95 16.45 2.45
C ASN A 62 9.93 15.77 1.48
N GLN A 63 9.99 14.43 1.49
CA GLN A 63 10.81 13.69 0.55
C GLN A 63 10.24 13.82 -0.87
N PRO A 64 11.10 14.04 -1.88
CA PRO A 64 10.65 14.22 -3.25
C PRO A 64 9.98 12.95 -3.80
N GLY A 65 8.98 13.14 -4.65
CA GLY A 65 8.19 12.03 -5.19
C GLY A 65 7.19 11.41 -4.22
N ILE A 66 7.27 11.65 -2.90
CA ILE A 66 6.31 11.12 -1.93
C ILE A 66 5.17 12.11 -1.68
N ALA A 67 3.94 11.63 -1.77
CA ALA A 67 2.76 12.37 -1.35
C ALA A 67 1.89 11.56 -0.39
N PHE A 68 1.62 12.11 0.80
CA PHE A 68 0.72 11.49 1.78
C PHE A 68 -0.73 11.87 1.48
N ILE A 69 -1.50 10.88 1.02
CA ILE A 69 -2.95 11.01 0.74
C ILE A 69 -3.76 10.95 2.03
N ARG A 70 -3.28 10.16 3.01
CA ARG A 70 -3.91 10.04 4.32
C ARG A 70 -2.86 9.69 5.36
N PHE A 71 -2.82 10.41 6.48
CA PHE A 71 -1.93 10.11 7.59
C PHE A 71 -2.70 10.27 8.91
N ASN A 72 -2.92 9.16 9.63
CA ASN A 72 -3.55 9.14 10.96
C ASN A 72 -3.26 7.79 11.63
N HIS A 73 -3.53 7.71 12.93
CA HIS A 73 -3.31 6.54 13.80
C HIS A 73 -4.00 5.23 13.39
N LYS A 74 -4.99 5.25 12.47
CA LYS A 74 -5.69 4.04 11.97
C LYS A 74 -5.21 3.62 10.58
N LYS A 75 -4.86 4.58 9.73
CA LYS A 75 -4.60 4.37 8.31
C LYS A 75 -3.62 5.41 7.77
N ILE A 76 -2.59 4.91 7.11
CA ILE A 76 -1.63 5.70 6.34
C ILE A 76 -1.76 5.30 4.87
N LYS A 77 -1.84 6.27 3.97
CA LYS A 77 -1.85 6.07 2.52
C LYS A 77 -0.91 7.10 1.92
N PHE A 78 0.03 6.65 1.12
CA PHE A 78 0.93 7.52 0.37
C PHE A 78 1.10 7.00 -1.06
N SER A 79 1.53 7.90 -1.93
CA SER A 79 2.01 7.59 -3.27
C SER A 79 3.48 7.95 -3.40
N PHE A 80 4.15 7.29 -4.33
CA PHE A 80 5.48 7.62 -4.79
C PHE A 80 5.46 7.77 -6.32
N THR A 81 5.92 8.92 -6.80
CA THR A 81 5.97 9.30 -8.21
C THR A 81 7.44 9.33 -8.66
N PRO A 82 7.94 8.29 -9.36
CA PRO A 82 9.35 8.16 -9.70
C PRO A 82 9.89 9.27 -10.62
N CYS A 83 9.07 9.82 -11.51
CA CYS A 83 9.48 10.87 -12.44
C CYS A 83 9.84 12.21 -11.74
N GLU A 84 9.44 12.39 -10.48
CA GLU A 84 9.78 13.58 -9.68
C GLU A 84 11.19 13.49 -9.05
N VAL A 85 11.82 12.32 -9.11
CA VAL A 85 13.10 12.04 -8.44
C VAL A 85 14.17 11.50 -9.38
N VAL A 86 13.79 10.85 -10.48
CA VAL A 86 14.73 10.31 -11.46
C VAL A 86 14.21 10.58 -12.86
N ASP A 87 15.11 11.00 -13.76
CA ASP A 87 14.82 11.19 -15.18
C ASP A 87 14.53 9.85 -15.89
N TYR A 88 13.96 9.92 -17.09
CA TYR A 88 13.72 8.76 -17.95
C TYR A 88 12.81 7.68 -17.33
N VAL A 89 11.87 8.12 -16.49
CA VAL A 89 10.75 7.31 -16.01
C VAL A 89 9.44 8.03 -16.36
N SER A 90 8.47 7.30 -16.91
CA SER A 90 7.19 7.90 -17.31
C SER A 90 6.44 8.47 -16.11
N CYS A 91 5.88 9.67 -16.27
CA CYS A 91 5.03 10.32 -15.27
C CYS A 91 3.72 9.56 -14.99
N ARG A 92 3.38 8.57 -15.82
CA ARG A 92 2.20 7.70 -15.62
C ARG A 92 2.45 6.63 -14.56
N VAL A 93 3.71 6.35 -14.24
CA VAL A 93 4.06 5.36 -13.23
C VAL A 93 3.89 5.98 -11.86
N ILE A 94 2.92 5.49 -11.08
CA ILE A 94 2.71 5.92 -9.70
C ILE A 94 2.54 4.70 -8.81
N PHE A 95 3.33 4.64 -7.74
CA PHE A 95 3.24 3.59 -6.75
C PHE A 95 2.38 4.02 -5.57
N TYR A 96 1.38 3.24 -5.21
CA TYR A 96 0.51 3.50 -4.07
C TYR A 96 0.78 2.48 -2.97
N VAL A 97 0.76 2.92 -1.72
CA VAL A 97 0.83 2.05 -0.56
C VAL A 97 -0.21 2.48 0.46
N SER A 98 -1.00 1.51 0.94
CA SER A 98 -1.99 1.70 2.00
C SER A 98 -1.64 0.80 3.16
N LEU A 99 -1.46 1.40 4.33
CA LEU A 99 -1.18 0.75 5.60
C LEU A 99 -2.39 0.89 6.53
N ARG A 100 -2.65 -0.15 7.32
CA ARG A 100 -3.74 -0.17 8.31
C ARG A 100 -3.21 -0.65 9.65
N TYR A 101 -3.58 0.05 10.72
CA TYR A 101 -3.36 -0.43 12.07
C TYR A 101 -4.47 -1.41 12.47
N ARG A 102 -4.10 -2.62 12.87
CA ARG A 102 -5.03 -3.65 13.35
C ARG A 102 -4.31 -4.56 14.35
N ASN A 103 -5.00 -5.01 15.40
CA ASN A 103 -4.46 -5.96 16.38
C ASN A 103 -3.09 -5.55 16.95
N ASN A 104 -2.95 -4.27 17.29
CA ASN A 104 -1.72 -3.67 17.83
C ASN A 104 -0.49 -3.71 16.91
N HIS A 105 -0.67 -3.74 15.59
CA HIS A 105 0.43 -3.63 14.63
C HIS A 105 -0.02 -2.98 13.32
N TRP A 106 0.94 -2.43 12.58
CA TRP A 106 0.75 -1.88 11.24
C TRP A 106 0.90 -2.98 10.18
N LEU A 107 -0.03 -3.00 9.22
CA LEU A 107 -0.08 -3.97 8.13
C LEU A 107 -0.17 -3.27 6.78
N ILE A 108 0.44 -3.87 5.76
CA ILE A 108 0.16 -3.47 4.37
C ILE A 108 -1.20 -4.02 3.97
N LEU A 109 -2.11 -3.14 3.56
CA LEU A 109 -3.45 -3.50 3.12
C LEU A 109 -3.51 -3.67 1.60
N ARG A 110 -2.93 -2.70 0.86
CA ARG A 110 -2.86 -2.69 -0.60
C ARG A 110 -1.61 -1.94 -1.03
N ASP A 111 -0.99 -2.39 -2.10
CA ASP A 111 0.12 -1.71 -2.73
C ASP A 111 0.22 -2.00 -4.22
N THR A 112 0.93 -1.14 -4.94
CA THR A 112 1.34 -1.37 -6.33
C THR A 112 2.86 -1.50 -6.47
N ILE A 113 3.57 -1.87 -5.39
CA ILE A 113 5.04 -1.99 -5.37
C ILE A 113 5.51 -2.97 -6.46
N PRO A 114 6.63 -2.71 -7.16
CA PRO A 114 7.18 -3.64 -8.14
C PRO A 114 7.45 -5.02 -7.55
N ALA A 115 7.18 -6.08 -8.32
CA ALA A 115 7.18 -7.46 -7.82
C ALA A 115 8.52 -7.89 -7.17
N ASN A 116 9.64 -7.46 -7.75
CA ASN A 116 11.00 -7.68 -7.23
C ASN A 116 11.24 -7.03 -5.86
N TYR A 117 10.54 -5.95 -5.54
CA TYR A 117 10.67 -5.23 -4.26
C TYR A 117 9.59 -5.59 -3.23
N LYS A 118 8.52 -6.30 -3.63
CA LYS A 118 7.45 -6.73 -2.70
C LYS A 118 7.96 -7.64 -1.59
N MET A 119 8.76 -8.65 -1.93
CA MET A 119 9.22 -9.64 -0.95
C MET A 119 10.10 -9.04 0.16
N PRO A 120 11.10 -8.19 -0.13
CA PRO A 120 11.83 -7.44 0.90
C PRO A 120 10.92 -6.62 1.82
N VAL A 121 9.95 -5.89 1.25
CA VAL A 121 8.99 -5.08 2.01
C VAL A 121 8.14 -5.96 2.92
N TYR A 122 7.47 -6.98 2.37
CA TYR A 122 6.62 -7.87 3.15
C TYR A 122 7.40 -8.65 4.20
N LYS A 123 8.62 -9.10 3.91
CA LYS A 123 9.47 -9.73 4.91
C LYS A 123 9.72 -8.78 6.09
N LYS A 124 9.86 -7.47 5.87
CA LYS A 124 10.00 -6.51 6.97
C LYS A 124 8.69 -6.33 7.75
N PHE A 125 7.55 -6.26 7.07
CA PHE A 125 6.23 -6.02 7.69
C PHE A 125 5.62 -7.23 8.39
N TYR A 126 5.91 -8.45 7.93
CA TYR A 126 5.27 -9.68 8.42
C TYR A 126 6.24 -10.61 9.16
N LYS A 127 7.55 -10.32 9.22
CA LYS A 127 8.49 -11.10 10.03
C LYS A 127 8.42 -10.63 11.49
N GLY A 128 7.81 -11.45 12.34
CA GLY A 128 7.75 -11.23 13.79
C GLY A 128 6.82 -10.09 14.21
N ASN A 129 7.14 -9.45 15.33
CA ASN A 129 6.40 -8.32 15.92
C ASN A 129 6.84 -6.96 15.37
N SER A 130 7.35 -6.93 14.15
CA SER A 130 7.87 -5.72 13.51
C SER A 130 6.71 -4.76 13.22
N PHE A 131 6.81 -3.51 13.68
CA PHE A 131 5.78 -2.46 13.56
C PHE A 131 4.59 -2.51 14.54
N ARG A 132 4.87 -2.83 15.81
CA ARG A 132 3.91 -2.62 16.92
C ARG A 132 3.82 -1.16 17.37
N SER A 133 4.90 -0.39 17.19
CA SER A 133 4.96 1.03 17.57
C SER A 133 4.77 1.96 16.37
N ASP A 134 4.37 3.20 16.67
CA ASP A 134 4.15 4.23 15.68
C ASP A 134 5.48 4.83 15.16
N ASP A 135 6.55 4.80 15.95
CA ASP A 135 7.90 5.17 15.48
C ASP A 135 8.48 4.15 14.50
N ASP A 136 8.20 2.87 14.73
CA ASP A 136 8.65 1.82 13.82
C ASP A 136 7.99 2.00 12.45
N ILE A 137 6.71 2.39 12.38
CA ILE A 137 6.03 2.49 11.08
C ILE A 137 6.67 3.57 10.20
N MET A 138 7.16 4.67 10.78
CA MET A 138 7.86 5.71 10.03
C MET A 138 9.15 5.18 9.40
N LYS A 139 9.93 4.37 10.14
CA LYS A 139 11.10 3.66 9.60
C LYS A 139 10.71 2.65 8.51
N GLY A 140 9.53 2.04 8.64
CA GLY A 140 8.96 1.14 7.64
C GLY A 140 8.64 1.85 6.33
N ILE A 141 8.02 3.02 6.40
CA ILE A 141 7.71 3.84 5.22
C ILE A 141 8.99 4.36 4.56
N MET A 142 9.96 4.84 5.35
CA MET A 142 11.26 5.26 4.83
C MET A 142 12.00 4.11 4.12
N TYR A 143 11.88 2.89 4.64
CA TYR A 143 12.45 1.71 3.98
C TYR A 143 11.77 1.42 2.63
N ILE A 144 10.44 1.54 2.55
CA ILE A 144 9.72 1.41 1.28
C ILE A 144 10.18 2.49 0.29
N TYR A 145 10.31 3.74 0.74
CA TYR A 145 10.81 4.84 -0.09
C TYR A 145 12.18 4.53 -0.69
N ILE A 146 13.14 4.09 0.12
CA ILE A 146 14.49 3.75 -0.35
C ILE A 146 14.46 2.67 -1.45
N LEU A 147 13.64 1.64 -1.28
CA LEU A 147 13.51 0.58 -2.28
C LEU A 147 12.86 1.06 -3.58
N LEU A 148 11.87 1.94 -3.48
CA LEU A 148 11.24 2.51 -4.68
C LEU A 148 12.17 3.50 -5.39
N MET A 149 13.02 4.21 -4.66
CA MET A 149 14.10 5.03 -5.21
C MET A 149 15.15 4.18 -5.93
N GLU A 150 15.51 3.02 -5.38
CA GLU A 150 16.40 2.05 -6.01
C GLU A 150 15.81 1.54 -7.32
N TRP A 151 14.54 1.10 -7.29
CA TRP A 151 13.81 0.70 -8.49
C TRP A 151 13.80 1.80 -9.56
N ALA A 152 13.53 3.05 -9.17
CA ALA A 152 13.46 4.18 -10.10
C ALA A 152 14.80 4.41 -10.82
N LYS A 153 15.92 4.31 -10.08
CA LYS A 153 17.28 4.43 -10.64
C LYS A 153 17.60 3.28 -11.59
N GLU A 154 17.31 2.04 -11.20
CA GLU A 154 17.52 0.88 -12.06
C GLU A 154 16.72 0.97 -13.36
N HIS A 155 15.44 1.38 -13.26
CA HIS A 155 14.55 1.51 -14.41
C HIS A 155 15.00 2.63 -15.36
N SER A 156 15.41 3.77 -14.81
CA SER A 156 15.98 4.88 -15.58
C SER A 156 17.24 4.46 -16.36
N ASN A 157 18.17 3.78 -15.69
CA ASN A 157 19.39 3.27 -16.33
C ASN A 157 19.06 2.28 -17.44
N PHE A 158 18.16 1.32 -17.17
CA PHE A 158 17.71 0.34 -18.15
C PHE A 158 17.14 1.01 -19.40
N ARG A 159 16.24 2.00 -19.22
CA ARG A 159 15.63 2.72 -20.35
C ARG A 159 16.64 3.55 -21.12
N LEU A 160 17.57 4.21 -20.44
CA LEU A 160 18.64 4.96 -21.09
C LEU A 160 19.56 4.06 -21.91
N GLU A 161 19.94 2.89 -21.39
CA GLU A 161 20.74 1.90 -22.12
C GLU A 161 19.98 1.34 -23.33
N LYS A 162 18.70 1.01 -23.14
CA LYS A 162 17.82 0.55 -24.22
C LYS A 162 17.74 1.58 -25.35
N PHE A 163 17.60 2.86 -25.03
CA PHE A 163 17.55 3.94 -26.00
C PHE A 163 18.90 4.15 -26.72
N LYS A 164 20.03 4.03 -26.01
CA LYS A 164 21.37 4.09 -26.63
C LYS A 164 21.55 2.98 -27.67
N ARG A 165 21.12 1.76 -27.35
CA ARG A 165 21.16 0.60 -28.27
C ARG A 165 20.25 0.79 -29.48
N TYR A 166 19.07 1.34 -29.27
CA TYR A 166 18.18 1.75 -30.38
C TYR A 166 18.88 2.75 -31.31
N LYS A 167 19.53 3.79 -30.75
CA LYS A 167 20.27 4.78 -31.54
C LYS A 167 21.48 4.20 -32.28
N SER A 168 22.12 3.16 -31.76
CA SER A 168 23.21 2.46 -32.46
C SER A 168 22.72 1.50 -33.55
N GLY A 169 21.40 1.42 -33.78
CA GLY A 169 20.81 0.58 -34.81
C GLY A 169 20.65 -0.89 -34.41
N GLU A 170 20.74 -1.21 -33.11
CA GLU A 170 20.38 -2.55 -32.64
C GLU A 170 18.86 -2.77 -32.73
N ASP A 171 18.47 -4.01 -33.03
CA ASP A 171 17.07 -4.42 -33.08
C ASP A 171 16.49 -4.51 -31.66
N VAL A 172 16.02 -3.36 -31.16
CA VAL A 172 15.44 -3.21 -29.83
C VAL A 172 14.03 -2.63 -29.96
N PHE A 173 13.06 -3.30 -29.36
CA PHE A 173 11.68 -2.85 -29.34
C PHE A 173 11.48 -1.72 -28.31
N LEU A 174 11.16 -0.51 -28.74
CA LEU A 174 10.69 0.58 -27.87
C LEU A 174 9.22 0.38 -27.51
N ASP A 175 8.90 0.42 -26.22
CA ASP A 175 7.51 0.38 -25.74
C ASP A 175 6.91 1.80 -25.66
N SER A 176 5.64 1.91 -25.26
CA SER A 176 4.94 3.20 -25.19
C SER A 176 5.57 4.20 -24.23
N ASP A 177 6.20 3.73 -23.15
CA ASP A 177 6.86 4.62 -22.20
C ASP A 177 8.20 5.09 -22.79
N ASP A 178 8.95 4.22 -23.47
CA ASP A 178 10.18 4.62 -24.18
C ASP A 178 9.89 5.67 -25.25
N GLU A 179 8.81 5.47 -26.00
CA GLU A 179 8.32 6.41 -27.01
C GLU A 179 7.98 7.76 -26.37
N GLU A 180 7.22 7.77 -25.27
CA GLU A 180 6.86 8.99 -24.52
C GLU A 180 8.10 9.74 -23.99
N ILE A 181 9.11 9.01 -23.53
CA ILE A 181 10.29 9.59 -22.87
C ILE A 181 11.31 10.13 -23.88
N PHE A 182 11.54 9.43 -24.98
CA PHE A 182 12.70 9.67 -25.83
C PHE A 182 12.40 10.13 -27.25
N LEU A 183 11.18 9.91 -27.75
CA LEU A 183 10.83 10.23 -29.13
C LEU A 183 9.92 11.44 -29.20
N SER A 184 10.07 12.20 -30.28
CA SER A 184 9.12 13.22 -30.68
C SER A 184 7.84 12.60 -31.26
N GLN A 185 6.75 13.37 -31.29
CA GLN A 185 5.47 12.89 -31.82
C GLN A 185 5.56 12.49 -33.31
N GLU A 186 6.44 13.14 -34.08
CA GLU A 186 6.73 12.81 -35.47
C GLU A 186 7.41 11.43 -35.58
N GLU A 187 8.47 11.20 -34.80
CA GLU A 187 9.18 9.91 -34.75
C GLU A 187 8.25 8.77 -34.32
N ILE A 188 7.38 9.01 -33.33
CA ILE A 188 6.36 8.05 -32.90
C ILE A 188 5.43 7.72 -34.07
N SER A 189 4.92 8.75 -34.77
CA SER A 189 3.98 8.55 -35.89
C SER A 189 4.60 7.72 -37.03
N GLU A 190 5.85 8.01 -37.39
CA GLU A 190 6.58 7.23 -38.40
C GLU A 190 6.80 5.78 -37.98
N LEU A 191 7.16 5.57 -36.71
CA LEU A 191 7.43 4.24 -36.16
C LEU A 191 6.15 3.39 -36.11
N HIS A 192 5.02 3.99 -35.75
CA HIS A 192 3.70 3.35 -35.81
C HIS A 192 3.27 3.04 -37.24
N ALA A 193 3.49 3.95 -38.20
CA ALA A 193 3.21 3.71 -39.62
C ALA A 193 4.02 2.53 -40.18
N LYS A 194 5.30 2.42 -39.81
CA LYS A 194 6.17 1.28 -40.17
C LYS A 194 5.63 -0.04 -39.59
N ARG A 195 5.25 -0.04 -38.31
CA ARG A 195 4.65 -1.22 -37.64
C ARG A 195 3.34 -1.64 -38.30
N GLU A 196 2.47 -0.69 -38.61
CA GLU A 196 1.18 -0.98 -39.26
C GLU A 196 1.36 -1.55 -40.67
N ALA A 197 2.33 -1.02 -41.44
CA ALA A 197 2.67 -1.57 -42.76
C ALA A 197 3.18 -3.02 -42.69
N VAL A 198 3.88 -3.40 -41.61
CA VAL A 198 4.27 -4.81 -41.36
C VAL A 198 3.05 -5.65 -40.97
N LEU A 199 2.21 -5.18 -40.05
CA LEU A 199 1.01 -5.89 -39.61
C LEU A 199 0.05 -6.18 -40.77
N LYS A 200 -0.14 -5.22 -41.69
CA LYS A 200 -0.96 -5.40 -42.91
C LYS A 200 -0.42 -6.50 -43.83
N ARG A 201 0.87 -6.81 -43.76
CA ARG A 201 1.50 -7.89 -44.52
C ARG A 201 1.44 -9.25 -43.80
N MET A 202 1.09 -9.29 -42.53
CA MET A 202 0.95 -10.54 -41.79
C MET A 202 -0.37 -11.21 -42.17
N VAL A 203 -0.27 -12.39 -42.79
CA VAL A 203 -1.44 -13.22 -43.11
C VAL A 203 -2.00 -13.79 -41.81
N ALA A 204 -3.29 -13.57 -41.55
CA ALA A 204 -3.96 -14.14 -40.39
C ALA A 204 -3.84 -15.67 -40.42
N PRO A 205 -3.57 -16.34 -39.28
CA PRO A 205 -3.52 -17.79 -39.24
C PRO A 205 -4.86 -18.34 -39.73
N SER A 206 -4.82 -19.24 -40.72
CA SER A 206 -6.03 -19.83 -41.27
C SER A 206 -6.81 -20.50 -40.14
N PRO A 207 -8.12 -20.25 -40.02
CA PRO A 207 -8.92 -20.89 -38.99
C PRO A 207 -8.79 -22.40 -39.19
N LYS A 208 -8.19 -23.09 -38.21
CA LYS A 208 -8.15 -24.55 -38.22
C LYS A 208 -9.59 -25.01 -38.31
N LYS A 209 -9.99 -25.59 -39.45
CA LYS A 209 -11.27 -26.28 -39.58
C LYS A 209 -11.40 -27.21 -38.38
N PRO A 210 -12.49 -27.16 -37.59
CA PRO A 210 -12.70 -28.13 -36.53
C PRO A 210 -12.62 -29.50 -37.18
N LYS A 211 -11.65 -30.32 -36.75
CA LYS A 211 -11.58 -31.72 -37.18
C LYS A 211 -12.91 -32.34 -36.80
N GLY A 212 -13.65 -32.80 -37.81
CA GLY A 212 -14.98 -33.38 -37.65
C GLY A 212 -14.99 -34.35 -36.48
N GLY A 213 -15.75 -33.97 -35.45
CA GLY A 213 -16.10 -34.89 -34.38
C GLY A 213 -16.90 -36.01 -35.02
N TYR A 214 -16.37 -37.22 -34.91
CA TYR A 214 -17.13 -38.43 -35.14
C TYR A 214 -18.35 -38.40 -34.22
N PHE A 215 -19.53 -38.20 -34.80
CA PHE A 215 -20.74 -38.71 -34.21
C PHE A 215 -20.66 -40.23 -34.32
N LEU A 216 -20.36 -40.90 -33.21
CA LEU A 216 -20.77 -42.28 -33.00
C LEU A 216 -21.79 -42.28 -31.88
N ARG A 217 -22.91 -42.93 -32.21
CA ARG A 217 -24.08 -43.19 -31.37
C ARG A 217 -23.72 -43.92 -30.09
#